data_AF-A0A4R5KSJ5-F1
#
_entry.id   AF-A0A4R5KSJ5-F1
#
_cell.length_a   1.000
_cell.length_b   1.000
_cell.length_c   1.000
_cell.angle_alpha   90.00
_cell.angle_beta   90.00
_cell.angle_gamma   90.00
#
_symmetry.space_group_name_H-M   'P 1'
#
loop_
_entity.id
_entity.type
_entity.pdbx_description
1 polymer ?
#
loop_
_entity_poly.entity_id
_entity_poly.type
_entity_poly.pdbx_seq_one_letter_code
_entity_poly.pdbx_strand_id
1 'polypeptide(L)'
;MRPVKTFALSGHIRNLTVALLAVATLAGCSSQAGAASAGTPSPSASSASASADSSPSPSSGPFGGFATAAEMCSTISQEATGASLLPMSAAQGKTSELEQDKAELAATADKVPDSLKADFTAFKDTAIAGLSDQTIYSSGKFEKAMAPITAWLSINCK
;
A
#
# COMPACT_ATOMS: atom_id res chain seq x y z
N MET A 1 -58.51 6.93 -30.71
CA MET A 1 -57.40 6.24 -31.41
C MET A 1 -56.33 5.88 -30.39
N ARG A 2 -56.25 4.56 -30.11
CA ARG A 2 -55.17 3.69 -29.60
C ARG A 2 -54.29 4.07 -28.38
N PRO A 3 -54.11 3.13 -27.40
CA PRO A 3 -53.43 3.33 -26.12
C PRO A 3 -51.90 3.09 -26.17
N VAL A 4 -51.14 3.84 -25.37
CA VAL A 4 -49.73 3.53 -25.07
C VAL A 4 -49.69 2.47 -23.97
N LYS A 5 -48.95 1.41 -24.26
CA LYS A 5 -48.97 0.10 -23.62
C LYS A 5 -47.93 0.05 -22.50
N THR A 6 -48.38 -0.25 -21.29
CA THR A 6 -47.57 -0.56 -20.11
C THR A 6 -46.72 -1.80 -20.40
N PHE A 7 -45.40 -1.69 -20.41
CA PHE A 7 -44.50 -2.84 -20.41
C PHE A 7 -44.25 -3.28 -18.96
N ALA A 8 -44.95 -4.33 -18.56
CA ALA A 8 -44.55 -5.17 -17.44
C ALA A 8 -43.36 -6.05 -17.90
N LEU A 9 -42.26 -6.03 -17.16
CA LEU A 9 -41.21 -7.04 -17.28
C LEU A 9 -41.19 -7.85 -15.98
N SER A 10 -42.02 -8.90 -15.97
CA SER A 10 -41.91 -9.97 -14.98
C SER A 10 -40.84 -10.96 -15.42
N GLY A 11 -39.86 -11.18 -14.55
CA GLY A 11 -39.35 -12.52 -14.29
C GLY A 11 -37.95 -12.86 -14.79
N HIS A 12 -37.21 -13.49 -13.85
CA HIS A 12 -36.05 -14.36 -14.02
C HIS A 12 -34.68 -13.69 -14.09
N ILE A 13 -34.16 -13.32 -12.91
CA ILE A 13 -32.72 -13.38 -12.69
C ILE A 13 -32.45 -14.33 -11.54
N ARG A 14 -31.69 -15.34 -11.93
CA ARG A 14 -31.32 -16.56 -11.22
C ARG A 14 -30.64 -16.26 -9.89
N ASN A 15 -30.94 -17.10 -8.91
CA ASN A 15 -30.21 -17.24 -7.65
C ASN A 15 -28.70 -17.26 -7.92
N LEU A 16 -28.01 -16.19 -7.55
CA LEU A 16 -26.55 -16.14 -7.56
C LEU A 16 -26.10 -16.12 -6.10
N THR A 17 -25.66 -17.29 -5.68
CA THR A 17 -25.12 -17.65 -4.38
C THR A 17 -24.04 -16.65 -3.98
N VAL A 18 -24.33 -15.78 -3.02
CA VAL A 18 -23.32 -14.95 -2.37
C VAL A 18 -22.49 -15.88 -1.49
N ALA A 19 -21.32 -16.27 -1.99
CA ALA A 19 -20.29 -16.91 -1.18
C ALA A 19 -19.80 -15.87 -0.17
N LEU A 20 -20.21 -16.06 1.09
CA LEU A 20 -19.80 -15.26 2.23
C LEU A 20 -18.30 -15.51 2.47
N LEU A 21 -17.46 -14.54 2.06
CA LEU A 21 -16.02 -14.59 2.33
C LEU A 21 -15.81 -14.48 3.84
N ALA A 22 -15.05 -15.44 4.38
CA ALA A 22 -14.72 -15.57 5.78
C ALA A 22 -14.00 -14.32 6.30
N VAL A 23 -14.54 -13.74 7.37
CA VAL A 23 -13.90 -12.73 8.20
C VAL A 23 -12.68 -13.38 8.86
N ALA A 24 -11.48 -12.99 8.42
CA ALA A 24 -10.26 -13.25 9.18
C ALA A 24 -10.33 -12.38 10.45
N THR A 25 -10.66 -13.01 11.58
CA THR A 25 -10.59 -12.39 12.89
C THR A 25 -9.14 -12.03 13.18
N LEU A 26 -8.86 -10.72 13.29
CA LEU A 26 -7.65 -10.21 13.93
C LEU A 26 -7.59 -10.77 15.36
N ALA A 27 -6.85 -11.84 15.56
CA ALA A 27 -6.42 -12.24 16.89
C ALA A 27 -5.36 -11.23 17.34
N GLY A 28 -5.84 -10.17 18.02
CA GLY A 28 -4.99 -9.27 18.78
C GLY A 28 -4.15 -10.08 19.77
N CYS A 29 -2.84 -9.91 19.69
CA CYS A 29 -1.90 -10.41 20.68
C CYS A 29 -2.00 -9.50 21.92
N SER A 30 -2.99 -9.76 22.78
CA SER A 30 -3.07 -9.14 24.10
C SER A 30 -2.50 -10.08 25.16
N SER A 31 -1.27 -9.78 25.56
CA SER A 31 -0.73 -9.84 26.93
C SER A 31 -1.41 -10.83 27.90
N GLN A 32 -0.79 -12.01 28.09
CA GLN A 32 -1.08 -12.89 29.21
C GLN A 32 -0.18 -12.55 30.41
N ALA A 33 -0.77 -11.89 31.41
CA ALA A 33 -0.21 -11.69 32.73
C ALA A 33 -1.01 -12.49 33.78
N GLY A 34 -0.36 -13.50 34.39
CA GLY A 34 -0.69 -14.18 35.68
C GLY A 34 -2.01 -14.96 35.76
N ALA A 35 -2.21 -16.05 36.50
CA ALA A 35 -1.48 -16.95 37.40
C ALA A 35 -2.36 -18.25 37.41
N ALA A 36 -2.02 -19.46 37.83
CA ALA A 36 -1.06 -19.98 38.78
C ALA A 36 -0.91 -21.50 38.54
N SER A 37 0.26 -22.06 38.81
CA SER A 37 0.39 -23.41 39.37
C SER A 37 1.70 -23.48 40.14
N ALA A 38 1.58 -23.89 41.40
CA ALA A 38 2.66 -24.00 42.37
C ALA A 38 3.61 -25.16 42.02
N GLY A 39 4.91 -24.96 42.25
CA GLY A 39 5.92 -26.02 42.19
C GLY A 39 7.37 -25.50 42.06
N THR A 40 7.94 -25.01 43.17
CA THR A 40 9.37 -24.70 43.42
C THR A 40 10.26 -25.96 43.18
N PRO A 41 11.55 -25.92 42.76
CA PRO A 41 12.61 -24.94 43.12
C PRO A 41 13.51 -24.33 42.03
N SER A 42 14.25 -23.32 42.48
CA SER A 42 15.24 -22.41 41.88
C SER A 42 16.65 -23.06 41.72
N PRO A 43 17.74 -22.36 41.32
CA PRO A 43 18.10 -21.82 39.99
C PRO A 43 19.53 -22.24 39.53
N SER A 44 19.90 -21.90 38.28
CA SER A 44 21.25 -21.65 37.69
C SER A 44 21.37 -22.35 36.31
N ALA A 45 21.83 -21.75 35.21
CA ALA A 45 22.62 -20.53 35.01
C ALA A 45 22.32 -19.89 33.64
N SER A 46 22.46 -18.56 33.59
CA SER A 46 23.13 -17.71 32.59
C SER A 46 23.56 -18.33 31.25
N SER A 47 23.64 -17.65 30.12
CA SER A 47 23.37 -16.31 29.62
C SER A 47 23.89 -16.36 28.18
N ALA A 48 23.18 -15.79 27.20
CA ALA A 48 23.77 -15.09 26.07
C ALA A 48 22.64 -14.53 25.19
N SER A 49 22.12 -13.37 25.58
CA SER A 49 21.45 -12.48 24.65
C SER A 49 22.49 -11.94 23.67
N ALA A 50 22.54 -12.51 22.47
CA ALA A 50 23.12 -11.82 21.33
C ALA A 50 22.06 -10.84 20.81
N SER A 51 22.09 -9.61 21.33
CA SER A 51 21.43 -8.47 20.68
C SER A 51 22.22 -8.17 19.42
N ALA A 52 21.78 -8.72 18.29
CA ALA A 52 22.20 -8.25 16.99
C ALA A 52 21.32 -7.05 16.63
N ASP A 53 21.75 -5.88 17.09
CA ASP A 53 21.35 -4.59 16.53
C ASP A 53 21.83 -4.56 15.07
N SER A 54 21.02 -5.09 14.16
CA SER A 54 21.26 -4.98 12.73
C SER A 54 20.45 -3.79 12.25
N SER A 55 21.08 -2.61 12.26
CA SER A 55 20.64 -1.51 11.40
C SER A 55 20.44 -2.08 9.99
N PRO A 56 19.22 -2.02 9.41
CA PRO A 56 19.03 -2.48 8.05
C PRO A 56 19.86 -1.58 7.14
N SER A 57 20.92 -2.13 6.56
CA SER A 57 21.61 -1.50 5.43
C SER A 57 20.57 -1.25 4.34
N PRO A 58 20.49 -0.05 3.76
CA PRO A 58 19.50 0.24 2.73
C PRO A 58 19.78 -0.67 1.53
N SER A 59 18.86 -1.61 1.34
CA SER A 59 18.58 -2.35 0.12
C SER A 59 19.76 -2.70 -0.80
N SER A 60 20.13 -3.99 -0.83
CA SER A 60 21.09 -4.53 -1.82
C SER A 60 20.54 -5.75 -2.57
N GLY A 61 19.23 -6.00 -2.45
CA GLY A 61 18.54 -7.13 -3.07
C GLY A 61 17.80 -6.73 -4.36
N PRO A 62 17.47 -7.71 -5.23
CA PRO A 62 16.78 -7.46 -6.50
C PRO A 62 15.39 -6.82 -6.33
N PHE A 63 14.82 -6.88 -5.13
CA PHE A 63 13.51 -6.33 -4.81
C PHE A 63 13.58 -5.03 -4.02
N GLY A 64 14.72 -4.35 -3.99
CA GLY A 64 14.82 -3.16 -3.17
C GLY A 64 14.83 -3.51 -1.68
N GLY A 65 14.15 -2.71 -0.87
CA GLY A 65 13.99 -2.87 0.58
C GLY A 65 12.78 -3.73 0.97
N PHE A 66 12.15 -4.39 0.00
CA PHE A 66 10.97 -5.25 0.20
C PHE A 66 11.37 -6.70 0.48
N ALA A 67 10.56 -7.43 1.25
CA ALA A 67 10.87 -8.82 1.60
C ALA A 67 10.64 -9.77 0.41
N THR A 68 9.71 -9.45 -0.48
CA THR A 68 9.37 -10.29 -1.65
C THR A 68 9.07 -9.46 -2.89
N ALA A 69 9.17 -10.09 -4.06
CA ALA A 69 8.74 -9.50 -5.33
C ALA A 69 7.25 -9.10 -5.32
N ALA A 70 6.38 -9.93 -4.73
CA ALA A 70 4.95 -9.67 -4.65
C ALA A 70 4.64 -8.44 -3.77
N GLU A 71 5.32 -8.32 -2.63
CA GLU A 71 5.23 -7.14 -1.76
C GLU A 71 5.68 -5.88 -2.49
N MET A 72 6.86 -5.92 -3.11
CA MET A 72 7.39 -4.82 -3.91
C MET A 72 6.42 -4.38 -5.00
N CYS A 73 5.92 -5.32 -5.81
CA CYS A 73 4.99 -5.03 -6.89
C CYS A 73 3.67 -4.44 -6.38
N SER A 74 3.12 -5.00 -5.31
CA SER A 74 1.91 -4.49 -4.68
C SER A 74 2.10 -3.07 -4.15
N THR A 75 3.15 -2.83 -3.36
CA THR A 75 3.41 -1.52 -2.76
C THR A 75 3.68 -0.47 -3.82
N ILE A 76 4.57 -0.72 -4.79
CA ILE A 76 4.88 0.26 -5.85
C ILE A 76 3.61 0.60 -6.65
N SER A 77 2.77 -0.39 -6.96
CA SER A 77 1.51 -0.17 -7.68
C SER A 77 0.49 0.63 -6.85
N GLN A 78 0.38 0.31 -5.56
CA GLN A 78 -0.50 1.01 -4.62
C GLN A 78 -0.09 2.47 -4.46
N GLU A 79 1.19 2.73 -4.23
CA GLU A 79 1.73 4.07 -4.05
C GLU A 79 1.65 4.91 -5.33
N ALA A 80 1.96 4.32 -6.48
CA ALA A 80 1.80 5.00 -7.76
C ALA A 80 0.33 5.38 -8.02
N THR A 81 -0.61 4.50 -7.69
CA THR A 81 -2.04 4.77 -7.82
C THR A 81 -2.53 5.78 -6.76
N GLY A 82 -2.09 5.63 -5.51
CA GLY A 82 -2.44 6.51 -4.39
C GLY A 82 -1.96 7.95 -4.61
N ALA A 83 -0.78 8.11 -5.19
CA ALA A 83 -0.24 9.43 -5.56
C ALA A 83 -1.12 10.19 -6.58
N SER A 84 -1.94 9.49 -7.38
CA SER A 84 -2.92 10.13 -8.28
C SER A 84 -4.13 10.70 -7.53
N LEU A 85 -4.36 10.25 -6.30
CA LEU A 85 -5.45 10.70 -5.44
C LEU A 85 -5.06 11.87 -4.53
N LEU A 86 -3.76 12.21 -4.43
CA LEU A 86 -3.30 13.32 -3.59
C LEU A 86 -3.97 14.66 -3.90
N PRO A 87 -4.22 15.05 -5.17
CA PRO A 87 -4.97 16.28 -5.47
C PRO A 87 -6.37 16.28 -4.88
N MET A 88 -7.03 15.12 -4.87
CA MET A 88 -8.35 14.93 -4.29
C MET A 88 -8.28 15.03 -2.76
N SER A 89 -7.31 14.39 -2.11
CA SER A 89 -7.09 14.49 -0.66
C SER A 89 -6.81 15.94 -0.23
N ALA A 90 -5.97 16.64 -0.99
CA ALA A 90 -5.66 18.05 -0.77
C ALA A 90 -6.91 18.94 -0.95
N ALA A 91 -7.69 18.73 -2.01
CA ALA A 91 -8.93 19.48 -2.26
C ALA A 91 -10.00 19.24 -1.20
N GLN A 92 -10.03 18.05 -0.58
CA GLN A 92 -10.95 17.71 0.50
C GLN A 92 -10.50 18.27 1.87
N GLY A 93 -9.34 18.93 1.96
CA GLY A 93 -8.81 19.46 3.22
C GLY A 93 -8.36 18.38 4.22
N LYS A 94 -8.13 17.15 3.75
CA LYS A 94 -7.67 16.01 4.56
C LYS A 94 -6.18 16.08 4.84
N THR A 95 -5.75 17.05 5.63
CA THR A 95 -4.32 17.35 5.83
C THR A 95 -3.54 16.21 6.48
N SER A 96 -4.12 15.51 7.47
CA SER A 96 -3.44 14.37 8.12
C SER A 96 -3.22 13.19 7.17
N GLU A 97 -4.24 12.84 6.38
CA GLU A 97 -4.17 11.76 5.39
C GLU A 97 -3.19 12.14 4.28
N LEU A 98 -3.23 13.38 3.79
CA LEU A 98 -2.31 13.88 2.77
C LEU A 98 -0.84 13.80 3.21
N GLU A 99 -0.53 14.21 4.44
CA GLU A 99 0.85 14.15 4.94
C GLU A 99 1.31 12.71 5.16
N GLN A 100 0.40 11.81 5.56
CA GLN A 100 0.68 10.37 5.60
C GLN A 100 0.99 9.83 4.21
N ASP A 101 0.11 10.06 3.22
CA ASP A 101 0.29 9.56 1.85
C ASP A 101 1.61 10.07 1.24
N LYS A 102 1.99 11.32 1.52
CA LYS A 102 3.28 11.89 1.09
C LYS A 102 4.47 11.19 1.74
N ALA A 103 4.36 10.86 3.03
CA ALA A 103 5.41 10.17 3.77
C ALA A 103 5.56 8.70 3.31
N GLU A 104 4.45 8.00 3.06
CA GLU A 104 4.44 6.63 2.53
C GLU A 104 5.03 6.59 1.10
N LEU A 105 4.69 7.57 0.27
CA LEU A 105 5.26 7.71 -1.06
C LEU A 105 6.77 7.98 -1.02
N ALA A 106 7.22 8.81 -0.07
CA ALA A 106 8.64 9.08 0.13
C ALA A 106 9.40 7.86 0.65
N ALA A 107 8.86 7.16 1.65
CA ALA A 107 9.44 5.94 2.19
C ALA A 107 9.54 4.83 1.13
N THR A 108 8.56 4.75 0.24
CA THR A 108 8.59 3.82 -0.89
C THR A 108 9.70 4.17 -1.87
N ALA A 109 9.90 5.46 -2.18
CA ALA A 109 11.00 5.90 -3.05
C ALA A 109 12.40 5.51 -2.52
N ASP A 110 12.56 5.40 -1.20
CA ASP A 110 13.81 4.93 -0.59
C ASP A 110 13.97 3.41 -0.71
N LYS A 111 12.85 2.68 -0.69
CA LYS A 111 12.77 1.21 -0.72
C LYS A 111 12.75 0.59 -2.11
N VAL A 112 12.35 1.31 -3.16
CA VAL A 112 12.32 0.72 -4.51
C VAL A 112 13.70 0.23 -4.95
N PRO A 113 13.77 -0.81 -5.82
CA PRO A 113 15.04 -1.28 -6.37
C PRO A 113 15.75 -0.17 -7.15
N ASP A 114 17.09 -0.24 -7.21
CA ASP A 114 17.92 0.77 -7.87
C ASP A 114 17.53 1.03 -9.34
N SER A 115 17.06 0.00 -10.03
CA SER A 115 16.59 0.10 -11.42
C SER A 115 15.36 0.98 -11.62
N LEU A 116 14.60 1.24 -10.55
CA LEU A 116 13.40 2.09 -10.56
C LEU A 116 13.58 3.39 -9.74
N LYS A 117 14.61 3.47 -8.92
CA LYS A 117 14.78 4.52 -7.90
C LYS A 117 14.75 5.94 -8.44
N ALA A 118 15.43 6.18 -9.56
CA ALA A 118 15.45 7.49 -10.19
C ALA A 118 14.05 7.90 -10.69
N ASP A 119 13.37 7.00 -11.40
CA ASP A 119 12.03 7.26 -11.96
C ASP A 119 10.98 7.43 -10.87
N PHE A 120 11.00 6.59 -9.84
CA PHE A 120 10.07 6.70 -8.71
C PHE A 120 10.32 7.96 -7.88
N THR A 121 11.58 8.39 -7.73
CA THR A 121 11.90 9.67 -7.07
C THR A 121 11.35 10.85 -7.86
N ALA A 122 11.56 10.88 -9.19
CA ALA A 122 11.04 11.94 -10.05
C ALA A 122 9.49 11.98 -10.03
N PHE A 123 8.85 10.81 -9.99
CA PHE A 123 7.40 10.70 -9.82
C PHE A 123 6.92 11.25 -8.48
N LYS A 124 7.51 10.83 -7.36
CA LYS A 124 7.19 11.33 -6.01
C LYS A 124 7.32 12.85 -5.97
N ASP A 125 8.43 13.39 -6.46
CA ASP A 125 8.68 14.84 -6.44
C ASP A 125 7.65 15.58 -7.30
N THR A 126 7.31 15.03 -8.47
CA THR A 126 6.27 15.59 -9.35
C THR A 126 4.90 15.56 -8.68
N ALA A 127 4.53 14.46 -8.02
CA ALA A 127 3.26 14.31 -7.31
C ALA A 127 3.14 15.34 -6.18
N ILE A 128 4.18 15.45 -5.34
CA ILE A 128 4.20 16.39 -4.20
C ILE A 128 4.19 17.84 -4.69
N ALA A 129 5.00 18.16 -5.71
CA ALA A 129 5.01 19.50 -6.30
C ALA A 129 3.64 19.88 -6.87
N GLY A 130 2.93 18.91 -7.45
CA GLY A 130 1.60 19.12 -8.03
C GLY A 130 0.53 19.52 -7.01
N LEU A 131 0.75 19.26 -5.71
CA LEU A 131 -0.17 19.71 -4.65
C LEU A 131 -0.15 21.23 -4.48
N SER A 132 1.01 21.85 -4.73
CA SER A 132 1.16 23.31 -4.71
C SER A 132 0.97 23.92 -6.10
N ASP A 133 1.37 23.19 -7.15
CA ASP A 133 1.22 23.59 -8.55
C ASP A 133 0.30 22.62 -9.30
N GLN A 134 -1.01 22.88 -9.23
CA GLN A 134 -2.04 22.07 -9.91
C GLN A 134 -1.88 22.03 -11.44
N THR A 135 -1.04 22.88 -12.03
CA THR A 135 -0.72 22.78 -13.47
C THR A 135 0.04 21.50 -13.79
N ILE A 136 0.74 20.88 -12.82
CA ILE A 136 1.46 19.62 -13.02
C ILE A 136 0.49 18.47 -13.34
N TYR A 137 -0.64 18.40 -12.63
CA TYR A 137 -1.67 17.39 -12.86
C TYR A 137 -2.49 17.65 -14.13
N SER A 138 -2.71 18.92 -14.51
CA SER A 138 -3.47 19.26 -15.72
C SER A 138 -2.65 19.32 -17.02
N SER A 139 -1.33 19.49 -16.93
CA SER A 139 -0.43 19.59 -18.10
C SER A 139 0.11 18.25 -18.62
N GLY A 140 -0.31 17.14 -18.03
CA GLY A 140 0.21 15.83 -18.40
C GLY A 140 1.61 15.55 -17.87
N LYS A 141 2.12 16.32 -16.88
CA LYS A 141 3.47 16.12 -16.31
C LYS A 141 3.47 14.96 -15.33
N PHE A 142 2.43 14.84 -14.50
CA PHE A 142 2.25 13.72 -13.58
C PHE A 142 2.22 12.38 -14.32
N GLU A 143 1.45 12.30 -15.41
CA GLU A 143 1.32 11.11 -16.26
C GLU A 143 2.64 10.74 -16.92
N LYS A 144 3.42 11.73 -17.39
CA LYS A 144 4.77 11.49 -17.92
C LYS A 144 5.72 10.94 -16.86
N ALA A 145 5.64 11.43 -15.63
CA ALA A 145 6.46 10.94 -14.52
C ALA A 145 6.02 9.52 -14.08
N MET A 146 4.74 9.19 -14.21
CA MET A 146 4.22 7.85 -13.91
C MET A 146 4.56 6.80 -14.98
N ALA A 147 4.66 7.21 -16.26
CA ALA A 147 4.91 6.31 -17.38
C ALA A 147 6.10 5.33 -17.19
N PRO A 148 7.30 5.75 -16.75
CA PRO A 148 8.41 4.82 -16.52
C PRO A 148 8.11 3.80 -15.40
N ILE A 149 7.36 4.19 -14.36
CA ILE A 149 6.95 3.28 -13.29
C ILE A 149 6.00 2.22 -13.85
N THR A 150 4.99 2.62 -14.62
CA THR A 150 4.04 1.68 -15.23
C THR A 150 4.73 0.72 -16.19
N ALA A 151 5.69 1.21 -16.98
CA ALA A 151 6.50 0.38 -17.86
C ALA A 151 7.34 -0.63 -17.08
N TRP A 152 7.99 -0.18 -16.01
CA TRP A 152 8.78 -1.04 -15.14
C TRP A 152 7.93 -2.11 -14.45
N LEU A 153 6.77 -1.74 -13.91
CA LEU A 153 5.83 -2.68 -13.31
C LEU A 153 5.38 -3.74 -14.32
N SER A 154 5.04 -3.36 -15.55
CA SER A 154 4.60 -4.31 -16.59
C SER A 154 5.68 -5.36 -16.95
N ILE A 155 6.95 -4.98 -16.84
CA ILE A 155 8.08 -5.86 -17.11
C ILE A 155 8.33 -6.80 -15.92
N ASN A 156 8.32 -6.27 -14.69
CA ASN A 156 8.83 -6.94 -13.50
C ASN A 156 7.74 -7.57 -12.61
N CYS A 157 6.48 -7.16 -12.75
CA CYS A 157 5.35 -7.59 -11.93
C CYS A 157 4.34 -8.33 -12.80
N LYS A 158 4.37 -9.66 -12.74
CA LYS A 158 3.50 -10.58 -13.50
C LYS A 158 2.78 -11.55 -12.57
#